data_AF-A0A2D4H7V6-F1
#
_entry.id   AF-A0A2D4H7V6-F1
#
_cell.length_a   1.000
_cell.length_b   1.000
_cell.length_c   1.000
_cell.angle_alpha   90.00
_cell.angle_beta   90.00
_cell.angle_gamma   90.00
#
_symmetry.space_group_name_H-M   'P 1'
#
loop_
_entity.id
_entity.type
_entity.pdbx_description
1 polymer ?
#
loop_
_entity_poly.entity_id
_entity_poly.type
_entity_poly.pdbx_seq_one_letter_code
_entity_poly.pdbx_strand_id
1 'polypeptide(L)'
;FLGVTLKEDLTWGAHIAALVKRAQQRLYYLRLLRKQLNEKLLVTFYRCTKESILIYCTSVWFSNCTGADRKALQRVNVIAQKIIGCPLPSLEELYSSRCLKKVQNILKDPS
;
A
#
# COMPACT_ATOMS: atom_id res chain seq x y z
N PHE A 1 -2.49 9.51 -18.47
CA PHE A 1 -2.78 9.79 -17.05
C PHE A 1 -1.89 8.88 -16.19
N LEU A 2 -0.98 9.44 -15.35
CA LEU A 2 0.02 8.69 -14.56
C LEU A 2 -0.56 7.88 -13.36
N GLY A 3 -1.87 7.61 -13.34
CA GLY A 3 -2.50 6.81 -12.29
C GLY A 3 -2.73 7.52 -10.94
N VAL A 4 -2.52 8.84 -10.88
CA VAL A 4 -2.78 9.68 -9.71
C VAL A 4 -3.87 10.69 -10.05
N THR A 5 -4.92 10.79 -9.22
CA THR A 5 -6.04 11.71 -9.42
C THR A 5 -6.08 12.69 -8.26
N LEU A 6 -5.55 13.90 -8.48
CA LEU A 6 -5.67 15.01 -7.55
C LEU A 6 -6.98 15.74 -7.86
N LYS A 7 -7.87 15.90 -6.88
CA LYS A 7 -9.05 16.76 -7.03
C LYS A 7 -8.65 18.23 -6.88
N GLU A 8 -9.47 19.12 -7.43
CA GLU A 8 -9.30 20.58 -7.36
C GLU A 8 -9.30 21.13 -5.91
N ASP A 9 -9.91 20.40 -4.98
CA ASP A 9 -9.90 20.70 -3.53
C ASP A 9 -8.63 20.19 -2.82
N LEU A 10 -7.63 19.71 -3.58
CA LEU A 10 -6.41 19.03 -3.10
C LEU A 10 -6.69 17.80 -2.23
N THR A 11 -7.93 17.29 -2.23
CA THR A 11 -8.28 16.09 -1.48
C THR A 11 -7.90 14.84 -2.26
N TRP A 12 -7.35 13.87 -1.54
CA TRP A 12 -6.94 12.59 -2.10
C TRP A 12 -8.02 11.51 -1.96
N GLY A 13 -9.21 11.85 -1.44
CA GLY A 13 -10.25 10.86 -1.11
C GLY A 13 -10.69 10.02 -2.30
N ALA A 14 -10.85 10.61 -3.49
CA ALA A 14 -11.19 9.86 -4.70
C ALA A 14 -10.04 8.92 -5.14
N HIS A 15 -8.79 9.39 -5.03
CA HIS A 15 -7.62 8.57 -5.29
C HIS A 15 -7.51 7.40 -4.31
N ILE A 16 -7.71 7.66 -3.02
CA ILE A 16 -7.67 6.65 -1.96
C ILE A 16 -8.81 5.65 -2.12
N ALA A 17 -10.02 6.09 -2.46
CA ALA A 17 -11.14 5.18 -2.75
C ALA A 17 -10.82 4.25 -3.94
N ALA A 18 -10.25 4.80 -5.02
CA ALA A 18 -9.79 4.00 -6.16
C ALA A 18 -8.68 3.02 -5.76
N LEU A 19 -7.76 3.45 -4.89
CA LEU A 19 -6.68 2.64 -4.34
C LEU A 19 -7.21 1.46 -3.52
N VAL A 20 -8.15 1.72 -2.61
CA VAL A 20 -8.82 0.71 -1.80
C VAL A 20 -9.54 -0.29 -2.70
N LYS A 21 -10.25 0.15 -3.73
CA LYS A 21 -10.93 -0.73 -4.69
C LYS A 21 -9.95 -1.65 -5.41
N ARG A 22 -8.81 -1.13 -5.90
CA ARG A 22 -7.74 -1.95 -6.50
C ARG A 22 -7.16 -2.93 -5.51
N ALA A 23 -6.93 -2.51 -4.27
CA ALA A 23 -6.38 -3.37 -3.24
C ALA A 23 -7.35 -4.50 -2.84
N GLN A 24 -8.66 -4.23 -2.79
CA GLN A 24 -9.69 -5.24 -2.60
C GLN A 24 -9.72 -6.29 -3.71
N GLN A 25 -9.55 -5.89 -4.98
CA GLN A 25 -9.41 -6.84 -6.08
C GLN A 25 -8.20 -7.76 -5.89
N ARG A 26 -7.07 -7.24 -5.37
CA ARG A 26 -5.90 -8.07 -5.08
C ARG A 26 -6.11 -9.02 -3.90
N LEU A 27 -6.83 -8.58 -2.87
CA LEU A 27 -7.22 -9.46 -1.76
C LEU A 27 -8.07 -10.65 -2.24
N TYR A 28 -8.94 -10.43 -3.23
CA TYR A 28 -9.71 -11.51 -3.83
C TYR A 28 -8.80 -12.58 -4.46
N TYR A 29 -7.82 -12.17 -5.27
CA TYR A 29 -6.84 -13.12 -5.83
C TYR A 29 -5.99 -13.79 -4.75
N LEU A 30 -5.59 -13.05 -3.71
CA LEU A 30 -4.84 -13.62 -2.59
C LEU A 30 -5.65 -14.72 -1.87
N ARG A 31 -6.97 -14.54 -1.70
CA ARG A 31 -7.86 -15.58 -1.14
C ARG A 31 -7.92 -16.82 -2.02
N LEU A 32 -8.00 -16.62 -3.34
CA LEU A 32 -8.05 -17.74 -4.29
C LEU A 32 -6.76 -18.55 -4.25
N LEU A 33 -5.61 -17.86 -4.23
CA LEU A 33 -4.29 -18.47 -4.24
C LEU A 33 -3.90 -19.14 -2.92
N ARG A 34 -4.54 -18.78 -1.79
CA ARG A 34 -4.26 -19.38 -0.47
C ARG A 34 -4.32 -20.91 -0.49
N LYS A 35 -5.21 -21.49 -1.30
CA LYS A 35 -5.38 -22.95 -1.39
C LYS A 35 -4.28 -23.66 -2.19
N GLN A 36 -3.50 -22.92 -2.98
CA GLN A 36 -2.54 -23.46 -3.94
C GLN A 36 -1.09 -23.10 -3.61
N LEU A 37 -0.86 -22.01 -2.86
CA LEU A 37 0.46 -21.49 -2.56
C LEU A 37 0.81 -21.64 -1.08
N ASN A 38 2.11 -21.86 -0.80
CA ASN A 38 2.62 -21.80 0.56
C ASN A 38 2.70 -20.35 1.07
N GLU A 39 2.84 -20.18 2.39
CA GLU A 39 2.87 -18.87 3.04
C GLU A 39 3.92 -17.93 2.44
N LYS A 40 5.14 -18.42 2.18
CA LYS A 40 6.23 -17.60 1.61
C LYS A 40 5.86 -17.01 0.26
N LEU A 41 5.26 -17.81 -0.63
CA LEU A 41 4.81 -17.33 -1.94
C LEU A 41 3.63 -16.36 -1.82
N LEU A 42 2.72 -16.55 -0.87
CA LEU A 42 1.63 -15.61 -0.59
C LEU A 42 2.17 -14.27 -0.08
N VAL A 43 3.19 -14.28 0.80
CA VAL A 43 3.87 -13.06 1.26
C VAL A 43 4.52 -12.34 0.09
N THR A 44 5.24 -13.06 -0.78
CA THR A 44 5.88 -12.47 -1.96
C THR A 44 4.87 -11.87 -2.91
N PHE A 45 3.80 -12.60 -3.24
CA PHE A 45 2.70 -12.10 -4.08
C PHE A 45 2.10 -10.83 -3.46
N TYR A 46 1.77 -10.88 -2.16
CA TYR A 46 1.24 -9.72 -1.47
C TYR A 46 2.20 -8.53 -1.50
N ARG A 47 3.50 -8.72 -1.24
CA ARG A 47 4.51 -7.66 -1.35
C ARG A 47 4.54 -7.06 -2.75
N CYS A 48 4.68 -7.86 -3.80
CA CYS A 48 4.72 -7.37 -5.19
C CYS A 48 3.46 -6.56 -5.56
N THR A 49 2.28 -7.01 -5.13
CA THR A 49 1.03 -6.33 -5.47
C THR A 49 0.70 -5.15 -4.57
N LYS A 50 1.11 -5.18 -3.29
CA LYS A 50 0.97 -4.08 -2.32
C LYS A 50 1.95 -2.96 -2.65
N GLU A 51 3.22 -3.27 -2.90
CA GLU A 51 4.23 -2.26 -3.20
C GLU A 51 3.92 -1.53 -4.52
N SER A 52 3.39 -2.21 -5.53
CA SER A 52 3.03 -1.55 -6.80
C SER A 52 1.78 -0.68 -6.69
N ILE A 53 0.79 -1.07 -5.87
CA ILE A 53 -0.49 -0.35 -5.77
C ILE A 53 -0.47 0.65 -4.63
N LEU A 54 -0.21 0.21 -3.40
CA LEU A 54 -0.28 1.07 -2.21
C LEU A 54 0.98 1.91 -2.00
N ILE A 55 2.14 1.55 -2.59
CA ILE A 55 3.39 2.28 -2.36
C ILE A 55 3.68 3.31 -3.47
N TYR A 56 3.10 3.16 -4.66
CA TYR A 56 3.25 4.13 -5.74
C TYR A 56 2.77 5.52 -5.31
N CYS A 57 3.67 6.50 -5.36
CA CYS A 57 3.44 7.90 -4.97
C CYS A 57 3.00 8.15 -3.51
N THR A 58 3.15 7.18 -2.61
CA THR A 58 2.70 7.28 -1.19
C THR A 58 3.32 8.45 -0.44
N SER A 59 4.57 8.80 -0.76
CA SER A 59 5.24 9.98 -0.20
C SER A 59 4.52 11.30 -0.52
N VAL A 60 3.68 11.32 -1.56
CA VAL A 60 2.94 12.51 -2.03
C VAL A 60 1.55 12.60 -1.39
N TRP A 61 0.84 11.48 -1.27
CA TRP A 61 -0.57 11.48 -0.86
C TRP A 61 -0.82 11.00 0.57
N PHE A 62 0.07 10.18 1.15
CA PHE A 62 -0.20 9.56 2.46
C PHE A 62 -0.17 10.54 3.63
N SER A 63 0.68 11.57 3.56
CA SER A 63 0.71 12.67 4.55
C SER A 63 -0.65 13.38 4.62
N ASN A 64 -1.30 13.53 3.47
CA ASN A 64 -2.57 14.25 3.30
C ASN A 64 -3.82 13.34 3.46
N CYS A 65 -3.65 12.08 3.88
CA CYS A 65 -4.78 11.17 4.17
C CYS A 65 -5.51 11.58 5.46
N THR A 66 -6.84 11.58 5.42
CA THR A 66 -7.66 11.72 6.62
C THR A 66 -7.51 10.49 7.54
N GLY A 67 -7.95 10.61 8.80
CA GLY A 67 -7.99 9.47 9.71
C GLY A 67 -8.88 8.32 9.21
N ALA A 68 -9.95 8.63 8.48
CA ALA A 68 -10.83 7.64 7.87
C ALA A 68 -10.13 6.87 6.74
N ASP A 69 -9.39 7.58 5.89
CA ASP A 69 -8.61 6.99 4.80
C ASP A 69 -7.53 6.03 5.32
N ARG A 70 -6.80 6.46 6.35
CA ARG A 70 -5.78 5.64 7.01
C ARG A 70 -6.39 4.35 7.57
N LYS A 71 -7.55 4.44 8.22
CA LYS A 71 -8.30 3.27 8.70
C LYS A 71 -8.72 2.34 7.55
N ALA A 72 -9.24 2.88 6.45
CA ALA A 72 -9.65 2.09 5.29
C ALA A 72 -8.48 1.29 4.68
N LEU A 73 -7.32 1.94 4.54
CA LEU A 73 -6.11 1.30 4.03
C LEU A 73 -5.55 0.26 5.01
N GLN A 74 -5.57 0.54 6.31
CA GLN A 74 -5.13 -0.41 7.32
C GLN A 74 -6.02 -1.66 7.37
N ARG A 75 -7.34 -1.53 7.14
CA ARG A 75 -8.25 -2.69 7.04
C ARG A 75 -7.84 -3.66 5.93
N VAL A 76 -7.42 -3.15 4.78
CA VAL A 76 -6.90 -3.99 3.68
C VAL A 76 -5.70 -4.81 4.16
N ASN A 77 -4.77 -4.17 4.87
CA ASN A 77 -3.57 -4.82 5.40
C ASN A 77 -3.91 -5.91 6.44
N VAL A 78 -4.85 -5.62 7.34
CA VAL A 78 -5.33 -6.59 8.34
C VAL A 78 -6.01 -7.79 7.67
N ILE A 79 -6.80 -7.57 6.62
CA ILE A 79 -7.44 -8.66 5.87
C ILE A 79 -6.38 -9.52 5.18
N ALA A 80 -5.38 -8.90 4.54
CA ALA A 80 -4.26 -9.64 3.95
C ALA A 80 -3.55 -10.49 5.00
N GLN A 81 -3.29 -9.92 6.19
CA GLN A 81 -2.63 -10.62 7.30
C GLN A 81 -3.39 -11.89 7.68
N LYS A 82 -4.72 -11.79 7.80
CA LYS A 82 -5.58 -12.95 8.10
C LYS A 82 -5.58 -14.00 6.98
N ILE A 83 -5.51 -13.57 5.71
CA ILE A 83 -5.46 -14.49 4.56
C ILE A 83 -4.12 -15.20 4.48
N ILE A 84 -3.02 -14.54 4.81
CA ILE A 84 -1.69 -15.15 4.73
C ILE A 84 -1.39 -16.00 5.97
N GLY A 85 -1.80 -15.53 7.16
CA GLY A 85 -1.52 -16.20 8.43
C GLY A 85 -0.25 -15.70 9.15
N CYS A 86 0.47 -14.75 8.57
CA CYS A 86 1.68 -14.15 9.15
C CYS A 86 1.47 -12.65 9.44
N PRO A 87 2.17 -12.06 10.41
CA PRO A 87 2.15 -10.61 10.63
C PRO A 87 2.69 -9.85 9.40
N LEU A 88 2.08 -8.72 9.09
CA LEU A 88 2.48 -7.85 7.98
C LEU A 88 2.76 -6.43 8.50
N PRO A 89 3.78 -5.74 7.98
CA PRO A 89 4.09 -4.39 8.40
C PRO A 89 2.92 -3.45 8.11
N SER A 90 2.67 -2.51 9.03
CA SER A 90 1.61 -1.52 8.90
C SER A 90 1.88 -0.60 7.69
N LEU A 91 0.85 0.07 7.19
CA LEU A 91 1.07 1.01 6.09
C LEU A 91 1.95 2.20 6.52
N GLU A 92 1.85 2.59 7.79
CA GLU A 92 2.66 3.66 8.38
C GLU A 92 4.14 3.27 8.50
N GLU A 93 4.45 2.06 8.97
CA GLU A 93 5.83 1.53 8.99
C GLU A 93 6.44 1.52 7.59
N LEU A 94 5.67 1.09 6.58
CA LEU A 94 6.13 1.08 5.19
C LEU A 94 6.35 2.48 4.63
N TYR A 95 5.45 3.42 4.93
CA TYR A 95 5.60 4.81 4.56
C TYR A 95 6.87 5.42 5.17
N SER A 96 7.05 5.28 6.49
CA SER A 96 8.20 5.81 7.21
C SER A 96 9.51 5.19 6.70
N SER A 97 9.55 3.86 6.51
CA SER A 97 10.70 3.16 5.95
C SER A 97 11.06 3.67 4.54
N ARG A 98 10.06 3.92 3.68
CA ARG A 98 10.25 4.48 2.33
C ARG A 98 10.77 5.91 2.37
N CYS A 99 10.17 6.78 3.18
CA CYS A 99 10.61 8.17 3.32
C CYS A 99 12.06 8.22 3.82
N LEU A 100 12.40 7.43 4.83
CA LEU A 100 13.76 7.34 5.36
C LEU A 100 14.74 6.84 4.29
N LYS A 101 14.39 5.78 3.54
CA LYS A 101 15.23 5.29 2.44
C LYS A 101 15.42 6.34 1.33
N LYS A 102 14.38 7.12 1.01
CA LYS A 102 14.47 8.20 0.01
C LYS A 102 15.39 9.32 0.50
N VAL A 103 15.26 9.75 1.76
CA VAL A 103 16.15 10.74 2.38
C VAL A 103 17.61 10.25 2.39
N GLN A 104 17.85 9.00 2.79
CA GLN A 104 19.18 8.40 2.76
C GLN A 104 19.79 8.37 1.36
N ASN A 105 18.99 8.09 0.33
CA ASN A 105 19.46 8.12 -1.05
C ASN A 105 19.81 9.54 -1.50
N ILE A 106 19.03 10.55 -1.10
CA ILE A 106 19.33 11.96 -1.39
C ILE A 106 20.62 12.39 -0.69
N LEU A 107 20.82 12.02 0.59
CA LEU A 107 22.04 12.35 1.34
C LEU A 107 23.30 11.69 0.77
N LYS A 108 23.15 10.55 0.07
CA LYS A 108 24.24 9.84 -0.61
C LYS A 108 24.44 10.31 -2.05
N ASP A 109 23.55 11.16 -2.57
CA ASP A 109 23.65 11.70 -3.92
C ASP A 109 24.73 12.79 -3.91
N PRO A 110 25.87 12.59 -4.59
CA PRO A 110 27.01 13.50 -4.53
C PRO A 110 26.83 14.68 -5.49
N SER A 111 25.64 15.29 -5.50
CA SER A 111 25.30 16.42 -6.37
C SER A 111 26.33 17.55 -6.31
#